data_AF-A0A523NWA9-F1
#
_entry.id   AF-A0A523NWA9-F1
#
_cell.length_a   1.000
_cell.length_b   1.000
_cell.length_c   1.000
_cell.angle_alpha   90.00
_cell.angle_beta   90.00
_cell.angle_gamma   90.00
#
_symmetry.space_group_name_H-M   'P 1'
#
loop_
_entity.id
_entity.type
_entity.pdbx_description
1 polymer ?
#
loop_
_entity_poly.entity_id
_entity_poly.type
_entity_poly.pdbx_seq_one_letter_code
_entity_poly.pdbx_strand_id
1 'polypeptide(L)'
;MFVFDPLNQGLELLAKRDLQKAESLFLKVINDPYVQSEDLDRARSYLNDIRSCQTGSKTLDFDQYKKLSRKTIVSLDMVDDLLAAIYFSPSKTYEDFDREIQEQSQTIISRLKQIKIRDIGARDELFQKIEKSGIQTVKKGLAAGKTNGSPGGFDLHRWETVYRKFVETINPILLERHLELLDYILVTGEIELLDDPKLTVLTPKYRWIIESTLKSKWYLLRSYFFKARSEIQGQFNKKEGTRKYWEEVKYKKIKIFEKCRFHEKNIQKFLYIDKLNYKTLHDIYQFAHNLELELTPRDVSLALRGVDKARDHIKERGGYLMGTRKEFQNRLIELGFGTDNAYQIARQAKKANNHQIAESYQQAMQVAREEIYWYRVPPQNTLFRKDIEDQCCKHLSTVRIHLFDRGRLNKLLLQNGKPLIRQYLVQAYGEEVVDLHCYFRLETIHQYYKLKFFQYHKDALPSVSELIKISRKDYQPMLIDGYQSFVKKRRLNVPDTLMQALKKHSSVTEWEDAYTTPEEKFLLRAWFLMDHGASVTQGLIQKGVLDPGSDMWGFLKGQEPDCKI
;
A
#
# COMPACT_ATOMS: atom_id res chain seq x y z
N MET A 1 -12.19 9.22 -58.95
CA MET A 1 -13.23 8.40 -58.29
C MET A 1 -12.70 7.92 -56.96
N PHE A 2 -13.31 8.35 -55.86
CA PHE A 2 -13.04 7.81 -54.53
C PHE A 2 -13.74 6.46 -54.39
N VAL A 3 -13.02 5.43 -53.94
CA VAL A 3 -13.46 4.04 -54.02
C VAL A 3 -13.50 3.46 -52.61
N PHE A 4 -14.69 3.12 -52.14
CA PHE A 4 -14.89 2.46 -50.84
C PHE A 4 -14.76 0.94 -50.97
N ASP A 5 -15.32 0.38 -52.04
CA ASP A 5 -15.31 -1.05 -52.31
C ASP A 5 -14.79 -1.32 -53.72
N PRO A 6 -13.46 -1.46 -53.90
CA PRO A 6 -12.88 -1.59 -55.23
C PRO A 6 -13.31 -2.87 -55.94
N LEU A 7 -13.66 -3.93 -55.20
CA LEU A 7 -14.12 -5.19 -55.78
C LEU A 7 -15.53 -5.04 -56.37
N ASN A 8 -16.47 -4.50 -55.61
CA ASN A 8 -17.84 -4.31 -56.08
C ASN A 8 -17.95 -3.18 -57.11
N GLN A 9 -17.25 -2.06 -56.90
CA GLN A 9 -17.22 -0.99 -57.90
C GLN A 9 -16.53 -1.46 -59.20
N GLY A 10 -15.53 -2.34 -59.11
CA GLY A 10 -14.95 -3.03 -60.26
C GLY A 10 -15.98 -3.89 -61.00
N LEU A 11 -16.78 -4.68 -60.27
CA LEU A 11 -17.86 -5.49 -60.84
C LEU A 11 -18.98 -4.65 -61.48
N GLU A 12 -19.34 -3.50 -60.90
CA GLU A 12 -20.32 -2.59 -61.49
C GLU A 12 -19.82 -1.98 -62.80
N LEU A 13 -18.55 -1.59 -62.86
CA LEU A 13 -17.93 -1.07 -64.08
C LEU A 13 -17.79 -2.16 -65.14
N LEU A 14 -17.43 -3.38 -64.72
CA LEU A 14 -17.38 -4.55 -65.58
C LEU A 14 -18.78 -4.83 -66.18
N ALA A 15 -19.83 -4.80 -65.37
CA ALA A 15 -21.21 -4.95 -65.81
C ALA A 15 -21.68 -3.82 -66.76
N LYS A 16 -21.12 -2.62 -66.63
CA LYS A 16 -21.34 -1.47 -67.54
C LYS A 16 -20.44 -1.48 -68.78
N ARG A 17 -19.64 -2.54 -68.97
CA ARG A 17 -18.68 -2.72 -70.09
C ARG A 17 -17.48 -1.75 -70.06
N ASP A 18 -17.19 -1.10 -68.94
CA ASP A 18 -16.00 -0.24 -68.75
C ASP A 18 -14.81 -1.08 -68.27
N LEU A 19 -14.23 -1.86 -69.19
CA LEU A 19 -13.19 -2.85 -68.90
C LEU A 19 -11.91 -2.22 -68.32
N GLN A 20 -11.51 -1.06 -68.85
CA GLN A 20 -10.27 -0.38 -68.46
C GLN A 20 -10.33 0.12 -67.02
N LYS A 21 -11.46 0.73 -66.61
CA LYS A 21 -11.62 1.16 -65.23
C LYS A 21 -11.84 -0.01 -64.27
N ALA A 22 -12.57 -1.05 -64.69
CA ALA A 22 -12.74 -2.27 -63.90
C ALA A 22 -11.38 -2.95 -63.61
N GLU A 23 -10.52 -3.08 -64.61
CA GLU A 23 -9.15 -3.60 -64.47
C GLU A 23 -8.32 -2.80 -63.45
N SER A 24 -8.37 -1.48 -63.52
CA SER A 24 -7.66 -0.61 -62.58
C SER A 24 -8.11 -0.81 -61.12
N LEU A 25 -9.39 -1.11 -60.89
CA LEU A 25 -9.93 -1.35 -59.55
C LEU A 25 -9.56 -2.73 -59.03
N PHE A 26 -9.60 -3.77 -59.87
CA PHE A 26 -9.15 -5.11 -59.47
C PHE A 26 -7.64 -5.16 -59.17
N LEU A 27 -6.82 -4.41 -59.90
CA LEU A 27 -5.39 -4.25 -59.58
C LEU A 27 -5.19 -3.56 -58.22
N LYS A 28 -6.03 -2.58 -57.85
CA LYS A 28 -6.01 -1.98 -56.51
C LYS A 28 -6.37 -2.96 -55.40
N VAL A 29 -7.32 -3.89 -55.64
CA VAL A 29 -7.63 -4.98 -54.70
C VAL A 29 -6.42 -5.91 -54.51
N ILE A 30 -5.75 -6.29 -55.61
CA ILE A 30 -4.60 -7.21 -55.57
C ILE A 30 -3.40 -6.58 -54.86
N ASN A 31 -3.23 -5.26 -54.97
CA ASN A 31 -2.11 -4.52 -54.38
C ASN A 31 -2.37 -4.06 -52.92
N ASP A 32 -3.55 -4.31 -52.34
CA ASP A 32 -3.85 -3.95 -50.95
C ASP A 32 -3.37 -5.08 -50.00
N PRO A 33 -2.43 -4.79 -49.08
CA PRO A 33 -1.84 -5.80 -48.20
C PRO A 33 -2.82 -6.35 -47.14
N TYR A 34 -4.01 -5.75 -46.99
CA TYR A 34 -5.02 -6.15 -46.00
C TYR A 34 -6.19 -6.92 -46.60
N VAL A 35 -6.18 -7.19 -47.91
CA VAL A 35 -7.28 -7.89 -48.60
C VAL A 35 -7.29 -9.38 -48.25
N GLN A 36 -8.50 -9.90 -48.01
CA GLN A 36 -8.73 -11.30 -47.70
C GLN A 36 -8.44 -12.19 -48.91
N SER A 37 -7.94 -13.40 -48.69
CA SER A 37 -7.59 -14.36 -49.76
C SER A 37 -8.73 -14.60 -50.75
N GLU A 38 -9.96 -14.75 -50.27
CA GLU A 38 -11.15 -14.94 -51.10
C GLU A 38 -11.43 -13.76 -52.05
N ASP A 39 -11.29 -12.54 -51.55
CA ASP A 39 -11.51 -11.33 -52.35
C ASP A 39 -10.35 -11.11 -53.34
N LEU A 40 -9.13 -11.54 -52.97
CA LEU A 40 -7.94 -11.55 -53.81
C LEU A 40 -8.08 -12.55 -54.98
N ASP A 41 -8.59 -13.74 -54.71
CA ASP A 41 -8.85 -14.78 -55.71
C ASP A 41 -9.97 -14.36 -56.66
N ARG A 42 -11.05 -13.75 -56.13
CA ARG A 42 -12.10 -13.15 -56.96
C ARG A 42 -11.57 -12.04 -57.86
N ALA A 43 -10.78 -11.10 -57.31
CA ALA A 43 -10.18 -10.01 -58.09
C ALA A 43 -9.25 -10.54 -59.19
N ARG A 44 -8.44 -11.57 -58.90
CA ARG A 44 -7.60 -12.25 -59.91
C ARG A 44 -8.42 -12.93 -60.99
N SER A 45 -9.51 -13.62 -60.62
CA SER A 45 -10.42 -14.23 -61.58
C SER A 45 -11.02 -13.19 -62.53
N TYR A 46 -11.59 -12.11 -61.99
CA TYR A 46 -12.21 -11.06 -62.80
C TYR A 46 -11.17 -10.30 -63.66
N LEU A 47 -9.96 -10.11 -63.16
CA LEU A 47 -8.86 -9.53 -63.94
C LEU A 47 -8.45 -10.44 -65.10
N ASN A 48 -8.35 -11.75 -64.88
CA ASN A 48 -8.06 -12.73 -65.93
C ASN A 48 -9.18 -12.81 -66.96
N ASP A 49 -10.44 -12.68 -66.54
CA ASP A 49 -11.60 -12.61 -67.42
C ASP A 49 -11.55 -11.37 -68.34
N ILE A 50 -11.21 -10.19 -67.79
CA ILE A 50 -11.02 -8.96 -68.58
C ILE A 50 -9.88 -9.15 -69.59
N ARG A 51 -8.72 -9.66 -69.16
CA ARG A 51 -7.57 -9.86 -70.04
C ARG A 51 -7.85 -10.87 -71.15
N SER A 52 -8.55 -11.97 -70.84
CA SER A 52 -8.96 -12.97 -71.84
C SER A 52 -9.93 -12.36 -72.86
N CYS A 53 -10.86 -11.51 -72.42
CA CYS A 53 -11.76 -10.77 -73.29
C CYS A 53 -11.02 -9.79 -74.21
N GLN A 54 -10.03 -9.06 -73.68
CA GLN A 54 -9.21 -8.13 -74.46
C GLN A 54 -8.35 -8.86 -75.51
N THR A 55 -7.88 -10.08 -75.22
CA THR A 55 -7.13 -10.91 -76.18
C THR A 55 -8.01 -11.67 -77.18
N GLY A 56 -9.34 -11.55 -77.09
CA GLY A 56 -10.30 -12.21 -77.98
C GLY A 56 -10.54 -13.70 -77.71
N SER A 57 -10.02 -14.24 -76.60
CA SER A 57 -10.12 -15.67 -76.28
C SER A 57 -11.39 -16.07 -75.53
N LYS A 58 -12.15 -15.09 -75.00
CA LYS A 58 -13.37 -15.33 -74.21
C LYS A 58 -14.38 -14.20 -74.41
N THR A 59 -15.67 -14.53 -74.54
CA THR A 59 -16.77 -13.55 -74.48
C THR A 59 -17.31 -13.47 -73.06
N LEU A 60 -17.41 -12.26 -72.50
CA LEU A 60 -17.90 -12.04 -71.14
C LEU A 60 -19.43 -11.94 -71.10
N ASP A 61 -20.05 -12.65 -70.14
CA ASP A 61 -21.46 -12.46 -69.79
C ASP A 61 -21.60 -11.30 -68.79
N PHE A 62 -21.94 -10.11 -69.30
CA PHE A 62 -22.11 -8.90 -68.50
C PHE A 62 -23.31 -8.96 -67.53
N ASP A 63 -24.33 -9.76 -67.84
CA ASP A 63 -25.50 -9.91 -66.98
C ASP A 63 -25.19 -10.76 -65.74
N GLN A 64 -24.24 -11.70 -65.86
CA GLN A 64 -23.69 -12.43 -64.71
C GLN A 64 -23.01 -11.47 -63.72
N TYR A 65 -22.15 -10.58 -64.19
CA TYR A 65 -21.47 -9.61 -63.32
C TYR A 65 -22.45 -8.61 -62.69
N LYS A 66 -23.51 -8.22 -63.41
CA LYS A 66 -24.60 -7.38 -62.88
C LYS A 66 -25.40 -8.05 -61.76
N LYS A 67 -25.55 -9.38 -61.80
CA LYS A 67 -26.17 -10.15 -60.70
C LYS A 67 -25.24 -10.25 -59.49
N LEU A 68 -23.94 -10.35 -59.71
CA LEU A 68 -22.92 -10.41 -58.66
C LEU A 68 -22.77 -9.06 -57.93
N SER A 69 -22.84 -7.93 -58.64
CA SER A 69 -22.69 -6.59 -58.04
C SER A 69 -23.85 -6.17 -57.12
N ARG A 70 -25.02 -6.82 -57.22
CA ARG A 70 -26.22 -6.48 -56.43
C ARG A 70 -26.25 -7.09 -55.03
N LYS A 71 -25.32 -7.99 -54.68
CA LYS A 71 -25.42 -8.85 -53.49
C LYS A 71 -24.71 -8.35 -52.23
N THR A 72 -24.07 -7.19 -52.25
CA THR A 72 -23.04 -6.85 -51.27
C THR A 72 -23.52 -5.92 -50.18
N ILE A 73 -24.29 -6.49 -49.25
CA ILE A 73 -24.31 -6.00 -47.87
C ILE A 73 -23.01 -6.50 -47.24
N VAL A 74 -22.11 -5.59 -46.86
CA VAL A 74 -20.90 -5.93 -46.09
C VAL A 74 -21.37 -6.56 -44.78
N SER A 75 -21.19 -7.88 -44.63
CA SER A 75 -21.59 -8.57 -43.40
C SER A 75 -20.68 -8.18 -42.24
N LEU A 76 -21.27 -8.00 -41.06
CA LEU A 76 -20.54 -7.76 -39.80
C LEU A 76 -20.19 -9.08 -39.07
N ASP A 77 -20.56 -10.24 -39.61
CA ASP A 77 -20.37 -11.54 -38.96
C ASP A 77 -18.91 -11.78 -38.56
N MET A 78 -17.94 -11.41 -39.42
CA MET A 78 -16.50 -11.52 -39.11
C MET A 78 -16.08 -10.64 -37.93
N VAL A 79 -16.71 -9.48 -37.74
CA VAL A 79 -16.45 -8.58 -36.61
C VAL A 79 -17.04 -9.17 -35.33
N ASP A 80 -18.25 -9.73 -35.43
CA ASP A 80 -18.91 -10.38 -34.31
C ASP A 80 -18.16 -11.65 -33.86
N ASP A 81 -17.64 -12.45 -34.79
CA ASP A 81 -16.83 -13.64 -34.53
C ASP A 81 -15.51 -13.29 -33.84
N LEU A 82 -14.84 -12.22 -34.29
CA LEU A 82 -13.62 -11.72 -33.63
C LEU A 82 -13.92 -11.25 -32.21
N LEU A 83 -14.97 -10.45 -32.01
CA LEU A 83 -15.36 -9.99 -30.68
C LEU A 83 -15.71 -11.15 -29.75
N ALA A 84 -16.37 -12.18 -30.28
CA ALA A 84 -16.66 -13.40 -29.53
C ALA A 84 -15.39 -14.19 -29.19
N ALA A 85 -14.46 -14.36 -30.13
CA ALA A 85 -13.19 -15.05 -29.90
C ALA A 85 -12.39 -14.41 -28.76
N ILE A 86 -12.26 -13.08 -28.78
CA ILE A 86 -11.53 -12.31 -27.74
C ILE A 86 -12.30 -12.34 -26.41
N TYR A 87 -13.63 -12.31 -26.45
CA TYR A 87 -14.43 -12.49 -25.24
C TYR A 87 -14.18 -13.85 -24.58
N PHE A 88 -14.08 -14.93 -25.34
CA PHE A 88 -13.83 -16.28 -24.82
C PHE A 88 -12.34 -16.59 -24.57
N SER A 89 -11.43 -15.67 -24.89
CA SER A 89 -9.99 -15.88 -24.73
C SER A 89 -9.56 -15.95 -23.26
N PRO A 90 -8.38 -16.50 -22.95
CA PRO A 90 -7.87 -16.53 -21.58
C PRO A 90 -7.37 -15.16 -21.06
N SER A 91 -7.46 -14.08 -21.86
CA SER A 91 -6.97 -12.74 -21.51
C SER A 91 -7.62 -12.18 -20.25
N LYS A 92 -6.81 -11.55 -19.38
CA LYS A 92 -7.26 -11.04 -18.06
C LYS A 92 -6.91 -9.59 -17.81
N THR A 93 -5.80 -9.09 -18.35
CA THR A 93 -5.39 -7.68 -18.15
C THR A 93 -5.76 -6.82 -19.35
N TYR A 94 -5.78 -5.49 -19.15
CA TYR A 94 -6.03 -4.55 -20.25
C TYR A 94 -4.96 -4.66 -21.34
N GLU A 95 -3.69 -4.91 -20.99
CA GLU A 95 -2.61 -5.08 -21.96
C GLU A 95 -2.77 -6.36 -22.79
N ASP A 96 -3.30 -7.44 -22.19
CA ASP A 96 -3.58 -8.68 -22.92
C ASP A 96 -4.68 -8.47 -23.96
N PHE A 97 -5.76 -7.79 -23.58
CA PHE A 97 -6.83 -7.45 -24.52
C PHE A 97 -6.36 -6.50 -25.62
N ASP A 98 -5.55 -5.49 -25.29
CA ASP A 98 -4.99 -4.56 -26.28
C ASP A 98 -4.16 -5.30 -27.34
N ARG A 99 -3.29 -6.22 -26.92
CA ARG A 99 -2.48 -7.05 -27.82
C ARG A 99 -3.36 -7.93 -28.72
N GLU A 100 -4.29 -8.67 -28.11
CA GLU A 100 -5.13 -9.64 -28.82
C GLU A 100 -6.05 -8.95 -29.85
N ILE A 101 -6.62 -7.80 -29.47
CA ILE A 101 -7.44 -6.99 -30.37
C ILE A 101 -6.60 -6.42 -31.51
N GLN A 102 -5.39 -5.92 -31.24
CA GLN A 102 -4.54 -5.36 -32.29
C GLN A 102 -4.11 -6.42 -33.32
N GLU A 103 -3.78 -7.63 -32.87
CA GLU A 103 -3.41 -8.76 -33.73
C GLU A 103 -4.60 -9.22 -34.59
N GLN A 104 -5.75 -9.50 -33.96
CA GLN A 104 -6.91 -10.01 -34.67
C GLN A 104 -7.57 -8.95 -35.56
N SER A 105 -7.50 -7.67 -35.19
CA SER A 105 -8.11 -6.58 -35.98
C SER A 105 -7.60 -6.52 -37.40
N GLN A 106 -6.36 -6.96 -37.68
CA GLN A 106 -5.80 -6.99 -39.04
C GLN A 106 -6.69 -7.76 -40.04
N THR A 107 -7.41 -8.78 -39.57
CA THR A 107 -8.31 -9.60 -40.39
C THR A 107 -9.59 -8.88 -40.80
N ILE A 108 -10.02 -7.86 -40.04
CA ILE A 108 -11.28 -7.14 -40.30
C ILE A 108 -11.05 -5.73 -40.85
N ILE A 109 -9.81 -5.22 -40.88
CA ILE A 109 -9.51 -3.86 -41.33
C ILE A 109 -9.98 -3.60 -42.77
N SER A 110 -9.74 -4.51 -43.70
CA SER A 110 -10.18 -4.34 -45.09
C SER A 110 -11.70 -4.28 -45.21
N ARG A 111 -12.42 -5.15 -44.49
CA ARG A 111 -13.90 -5.13 -44.40
C ARG A 111 -14.42 -3.83 -43.81
N LEU A 112 -13.79 -3.33 -42.75
CA LEU A 112 -14.18 -2.07 -42.10
C LEU A 112 -13.90 -0.86 -43.00
N LYS A 113 -12.80 -0.85 -43.75
CA LYS A 113 -12.47 0.21 -44.73
C LYS A 113 -13.48 0.28 -45.89
N GLN A 114 -14.16 -0.82 -46.21
CA GLN A 114 -15.23 -0.86 -47.21
C GLN A 114 -16.51 -0.16 -46.74
N ILE A 115 -16.66 0.07 -45.43
CA ILE A 115 -17.85 0.73 -44.88
C ILE A 115 -17.72 2.23 -45.09
N LYS A 116 -18.64 2.77 -45.90
CA LYS A 116 -18.75 4.22 -46.11
C LYS A 116 -19.28 4.91 -44.85
N ILE A 117 -18.45 5.73 -44.24
CA ILE A 117 -18.83 6.59 -43.12
C ILE A 117 -19.04 8.01 -43.65
N ARG A 118 -20.31 8.39 -43.79
CA ARG A 118 -20.71 9.72 -44.26
C ARG A 118 -20.51 10.82 -43.23
N ASP A 119 -20.72 10.49 -41.95
CA ASP A 119 -20.64 11.43 -40.85
C ASP A 119 -20.43 10.67 -39.53
N ILE A 120 -20.27 11.44 -38.46
CA ILE A 120 -20.04 10.95 -37.11
C ILE A 120 -21.24 10.14 -36.59
N GLY A 121 -22.47 10.54 -36.92
CA GLY A 121 -23.69 9.85 -36.50
C GLY A 121 -23.80 8.45 -37.13
N ALA A 122 -23.49 8.32 -38.42
CA ALA A 122 -23.46 7.05 -39.14
C ALA A 122 -22.42 6.09 -38.55
N ARG A 123 -21.27 6.61 -38.10
CA ARG A 123 -20.28 5.81 -37.37
C ARG A 123 -20.78 5.37 -36.00
N ASP A 124 -21.42 6.26 -35.24
CA ASP A 124 -22.01 5.92 -33.93
C ASP A 124 -23.09 4.82 -34.09
N GLU A 125 -23.90 4.89 -35.15
CA GLU A 125 -24.86 3.84 -35.49
C GLU A 125 -24.20 2.52 -35.86
N LEU A 126 -23.08 2.56 -36.61
CA LEU A 126 -22.30 1.37 -36.94
C LEU A 126 -21.78 0.67 -35.68
N PHE A 127 -21.14 1.41 -34.77
CA PHE A 127 -20.66 0.85 -33.52
C PHE A 127 -21.82 0.30 -32.67
N GLN A 128 -22.96 0.98 -32.58
CA GLN A 128 -24.13 0.44 -31.87
C GLN A 128 -24.68 -0.86 -32.50
N LYS A 129 -24.60 -0.99 -33.83
CA LYS A 129 -24.97 -2.25 -34.50
C LYS A 129 -24.01 -3.36 -34.11
N ILE A 130 -22.70 -3.10 -34.20
CA ILE A 130 -21.64 -4.05 -33.80
C ILE A 130 -21.77 -4.45 -32.33
N GLU A 131 -22.05 -3.51 -31.43
CA GLU A 131 -22.24 -3.81 -30.01
C GLU A 131 -23.41 -4.77 -29.78
N LYS A 132 -24.56 -4.50 -30.43
CA LYS A 132 -25.76 -5.34 -30.29
C LYS A 132 -25.58 -6.71 -30.92
N SER A 133 -25.02 -6.79 -32.12
CA SER A 133 -24.79 -8.05 -32.83
C SER A 133 -23.75 -8.90 -32.11
N GLY A 134 -22.63 -8.30 -31.70
CA GLY A 134 -21.59 -8.97 -30.93
C GLY A 134 -22.09 -9.54 -29.59
N ILE A 135 -22.90 -8.79 -28.83
CA ILE A 135 -23.55 -9.30 -27.61
C ILE A 135 -24.42 -10.53 -27.93
N GLN A 136 -25.17 -10.50 -29.03
CA GLN A 136 -26.00 -11.64 -29.43
C GLN A 136 -25.15 -12.86 -29.78
N THR A 137 -24.05 -12.68 -30.51
CA THR A 137 -23.11 -13.74 -30.88
C THR A 137 -22.45 -14.37 -29.65
N VAL A 138 -21.97 -13.56 -28.71
CA VAL A 138 -21.43 -14.03 -27.43
C VAL A 138 -22.47 -14.82 -26.62
N LYS A 139 -23.70 -14.29 -26.53
CA LYS A 139 -24.80 -14.98 -25.83
C LYS A 139 -25.17 -16.32 -26.48
N LYS A 140 -25.16 -16.39 -27.82
CA LYS A 140 -25.36 -17.64 -28.57
C LYS A 140 -24.24 -18.64 -28.28
N GLY A 141 -22.98 -18.22 -28.28
CA GLY A 141 -21.83 -19.06 -27.92
C GLY A 141 -21.92 -19.60 -26.49
N LEU A 142 -22.30 -18.75 -25.52
CA LEU A 142 -22.55 -19.16 -24.13
C LEU A 142 -23.72 -20.15 -23.99
N ALA A 143 -24.76 -20.03 -24.83
CA ALA A 143 -25.88 -20.96 -24.83
C ALA A 143 -25.50 -22.33 -25.42
N ALA A 144 -24.64 -22.36 -26.45
CA ALA A 144 -24.16 -23.57 -27.10
C ALA A 144 -23.16 -24.38 -26.24
N GLY A 145 -22.37 -23.71 -25.38
CA GLY A 145 -21.38 -24.34 -24.50
C GLY A 145 -21.90 -24.98 -23.20
N LYS A 146 -23.22 -25.02 -22.97
CA LYS A 146 -23.84 -25.51 -21.71
C LYS A 146 -23.80 -27.03 -21.49
N THR A 147 -22.93 -27.78 -22.16
CA THR A 147 -22.85 -29.25 -22.02
C THR A 147 -21.95 -29.73 -20.89
N ASN A 148 -21.15 -28.88 -20.24
CA ASN A 148 -20.30 -29.28 -19.10
C ASN A 148 -20.30 -28.25 -17.95
N GLY A 149 -21.21 -28.41 -16.99
CA GLY A 149 -21.00 -28.18 -15.55
C GLY A 149 -20.52 -26.82 -14.99
N SER A 150 -20.39 -25.75 -15.78
CA SER A 150 -19.91 -24.43 -15.33
C SER A 150 -20.97 -23.35 -15.59
N PRO A 151 -21.47 -22.64 -14.55
CA PRO A 151 -22.44 -21.57 -14.70
C PRO A 151 -21.75 -20.25 -15.03
N GLY A 152 -21.08 -20.18 -16.19
CA GLY A 152 -20.56 -18.91 -16.71
C GLY A 152 -21.70 -18.09 -17.33
N GLY A 153 -22.40 -17.28 -16.53
CA GLY A 153 -23.30 -16.25 -17.07
C GLY A 153 -22.54 -15.22 -17.91
N PHE A 154 -23.25 -14.46 -18.76
CA PHE A 154 -22.66 -13.36 -19.52
C PHE A 154 -22.02 -12.33 -18.56
N ASP A 155 -20.70 -12.22 -18.58
CA ASP A 155 -19.95 -11.18 -17.88
C ASP A 155 -20.01 -9.87 -18.67
N LEU A 156 -20.83 -8.94 -18.16
CA LEU A 156 -21.02 -7.61 -18.73
C LEU A 156 -19.74 -6.78 -18.69
N HIS A 157 -18.95 -6.87 -17.62
CA HIS A 157 -17.76 -6.03 -17.44
C HIS A 157 -16.60 -6.45 -18.33
N ARG A 158 -16.47 -7.75 -18.56
CA ARG A 158 -15.56 -8.29 -19.56
C ARG A 158 -15.95 -7.82 -20.96
N TRP A 159 -17.24 -7.90 -21.30
CA TRP A 159 -17.74 -7.41 -22.59
C TRP A 159 -17.46 -5.90 -22.77
N GLU A 160 -17.78 -5.09 -21.75
CA GLU A 160 -17.49 -3.65 -21.76
C GLU A 160 -16.00 -3.35 -22.02
N THR A 161 -15.10 -4.17 -21.44
CA THR A 161 -13.65 -4.04 -21.66
C THR A 161 -13.27 -4.39 -23.09
N VAL A 162 -13.66 -5.56 -23.58
CA VAL A 162 -13.35 -6.04 -24.94
C VAL A 162 -13.88 -5.06 -25.98
N TYR A 163 -15.14 -4.67 -25.86
CA TYR A 163 -15.79 -3.76 -26.79
C TYR A 163 -15.15 -2.36 -26.77
N ARG A 164 -14.80 -1.85 -25.58
CA ARG A 164 -14.06 -0.59 -25.47
C ARG A 164 -12.72 -0.67 -26.22
N LYS A 165 -11.91 -1.68 -25.93
CA LYS A 165 -10.58 -1.83 -26.54
C LYS A 165 -10.66 -2.04 -28.05
N PHE A 166 -11.72 -2.70 -28.51
CA PHE A 166 -12.04 -2.80 -29.93
C PHE A 166 -12.32 -1.44 -30.57
N VAL A 167 -13.20 -0.64 -29.96
CA VAL A 167 -13.48 0.73 -30.44
C VAL A 167 -12.21 1.58 -30.39
N GLU A 168 -11.37 1.43 -29.35
CA GLU A 168 -10.03 2.05 -29.24
C GLU A 168 -9.15 1.80 -30.46
N THR A 169 -9.15 0.57 -30.94
CA THR A 169 -8.33 0.11 -32.07
C THR A 169 -8.91 0.50 -33.43
N ILE A 170 -10.23 0.37 -33.61
CA ILE A 170 -10.89 0.51 -34.91
C ILE A 170 -11.28 1.94 -35.26
N ASN A 171 -11.67 2.76 -34.27
CA ASN A 171 -12.11 4.13 -34.54
C ASN A 171 -11.08 4.99 -35.28
N PRO A 172 -9.76 4.94 -34.99
CA PRO A 172 -8.75 5.65 -35.77
C PRO A 172 -8.74 5.27 -37.25
N ILE A 173 -8.94 3.99 -37.57
CA ILE A 173 -8.90 3.46 -38.92
C ILE A 173 -10.12 3.94 -39.73
N LEU A 174 -11.29 3.87 -39.12
CA LEU A 174 -12.54 4.36 -39.70
C LEU A 174 -12.53 5.88 -39.91
N LEU A 175 -11.97 6.61 -38.94
CA LEU A 175 -11.85 8.05 -39.03
C LEU A 175 -10.85 8.48 -40.10
N GLU A 176 -9.71 7.80 -40.22
CA GLU A 176 -8.74 8.08 -41.28
C GLU A 176 -9.39 7.98 -42.66
N ARG A 177 -10.19 6.94 -42.90
CA ARG A 177 -10.94 6.79 -44.15
C ARG A 177 -11.96 7.89 -44.39
N HIS A 178 -12.65 8.33 -43.35
CA HIS A 178 -13.56 9.47 -43.47
C HIS A 178 -12.80 10.78 -43.79
N LEU A 179 -11.62 10.98 -43.22
CA LEU A 179 -10.79 12.15 -43.52
C LEU A 179 -10.23 12.10 -44.94
N GLU A 180 -9.83 10.93 -45.45
CA GLU A 180 -9.46 10.75 -46.86
C GLU A 180 -10.61 11.13 -47.81
N LEU A 181 -11.85 10.74 -47.48
CA LEU A 181 -13.04 11.13 -48.23
C LEU A 181 -13.21 12.65 -48.26
N LEU A 182 -13.11 13.28 -47.09
CA LEU A 182 -13.24 14.73 -46.94
C LEU A 182 -12.17 15.49 -47.73
N ASP A 183 -10.92 15.03 -47.69
CA ASP A 183 -9.82 15.58 -48.47
C ASP A 183 -10.07 15.45 -49.98
N TYR A 184 -10.52 14.28 -50.42
CA TYR A 184 -10.92 14.04 -51.82
C TYR A 184 -12.06 14.97 -52.27
N ILE A 185 -13.07 15.20 -51.43
CA ILE A 185 -14.17 16.13 -51.72
C ILE A 185 -13.66 17.56 -51.87
N LEU A 186 -12.69 17.99 -51.06
CA LEU A 186 -12.10 19.34 -51.20
C LEU A 186 -11.40 19.52 -52.55
N VAL A 187 -10.69 18.50 -53.01
CA VAL A 187 -9.93 18.51 -54.26
C VAL A 187 -10.86 18.44 -55.48
N THR A 188 -11.88 17.60 -55.44
CA THR A 188 -12.71 17.27 -56.61
C THR A 188 -14.02 18.05 -56.69
N GLY A 189 -14.52 18.56 -55.56
CA GLY A 189 -15.83 19.21 -55.48
C GLY A 189 -17.02 18.25 -55.39
N GLU A 190 -16.78 16.93 -55.39
CA GLU A 190 -17.81 15.86 -55.41
C GLU A 190 -18.49 15.69 -54.03
N ILE A 191 -19.15 16.72 -53.50
CA ILE A 191 -19.76 16.70 -52.16
C ILE A 191 -20.91 15.67 -52.01
N GLU A 192 -21.52 15.28 -53.12
CA GLU A 192 -22.56 14.24 -53.18
C GLU A 192 -22.07 12.90 -52.63
N LEU A 193 -20.75 12.68 -52.58
CA LEU A 193 -20.14 11.51 -51.95
C LEU A 193 -20.42 11.40 -50.44
N LEU A 194 -21.00 12.41 -49.78
CA LEU A 194 -21.48 12.30 -48.39
C LEU A 194 -22.89 11.70 -48.27
N ASP A 195 -23.56 11.39 -49.40
CA ASP A 195 -24.92 10.83 -49.45
C ASP A 195 -25.97 11.64 -48.66
N ASP A 196 -25.75 12.95 -48.49
CA ASP A 196 -26.75 13.85 -47.93
C ASP A 196 -27.53 14.49 -49.09
N PRO A 197 -28.86 14.26 -49.20
CA PRO A 197 -29.67 14.82 -50.28
C PRO A 197 -29.69 16.35 -50.31
N LYS A 198 -29.24 17.02 -49.24
CA LYS A 198 -29.12 18.48 -49.16
C LYS A 198 -27.79 19.01 -49.70
N LEU A 199 -26.82 18.14 -49.95
CA LEU A 199 -25.47 18.49 -50.38
C LEU A 199 -25.27 18.15 -51.86
N THR A 200 -25.69 19.06 -52.73
CA THR A 200 -25.53 18.92 -54.19
C THR A 200 -24.33 19.70 -54.74
N VAL A 201 -23.93 20.79 -54.07
CA VAL A 201 -22.80 21.65 -54.50
C VAL A 201 -21.90 21.99 -53.33
N LEU A 202 -20.58 21.92 -53.53
CA LEU A 202 -19.58 22.33 -52.54
C LEU A 202 -19.58 23.86 -52.38
N THR A 203 -20.40 24.37 -51.46
CA THR A 203 -20.43 25.81 -51.13
C THR A 203 -19.21 26.25 -50.33
N PRO A 204 -18.85 27.55 -50.31
CA PRO A 204 -17.76 28.08 -49.47
C PRO A 204 -17.92 27.73 -47.98
N LYS A 205 -19.16 27.68 -47.49
CA LYS A 205 -19.47 27.26 -46.11
C LYS A 205 -19.05 25.80 -45.87
N TYR A 206 -19.41 24.88 -46.77
CA TYR A 206 -19.06 23.47 -46.62
C TYR A 206 -17.57 23.22 -46.82
N ARG A 207 -16.92 23.94 -47.76
CA ARG A 207 -15.45 23.93 -47.91
C ARG A 207 -14.75 24.31 -46.60
N TRP A 208 -15.16 25.41 -45.97
CA TRP A 208 -14.59 25.86 -44.70
C TRP A 208 -14.79 24.85 -43.56
N ILE A 209 -15.97 24.20 -43.48
CA ILE A 209 -16.26 23.14 -42.50
C ILE A 209 -15.31 21.96 -42.69
N ILE A 210 -15.12 21.50 -43.93
CA ILE A 210 -14.27 20.35 -44.23
C ILE A 210 -12.80 20.67 -43.93
N GLU A 211 -12.30 21.82 -44.37
CA GLU A 211 -10.93 22.28 -44.07
C GLU A 211 -10.67 22.38 -42.56
N SER A 212 -11.65 22.90 -41.80
CA SER A 212 -11.55 23.00 -40.34
C SER A 212 -11.53 21.62 -39.67
N THR A 213 -12.28 20.67 -40.22
CA THR A 213 -12.37 19.28 -39.75
C THR A 213 -11.05 18.54 -39.98
N LEU A 214 -10.44 18.67 -41.16
CA LEU A 214 -9.12 18.10 -41.48
C LEU A 214 -8.01 18.67 -40.60
N LYS A 215 -7.98 20.00 -40.39
CA LYS A 215 -7.05 20.66 -39.46
C LYS A 215 -7.21 20.16 -38.02
N SER A 216 -8.41 19.73 -37.66
CA SER A 216 -8.75 19.25 -36.33
C SER A 216 -8.69 17.71 -36.19
N LYS A 217 -8.03 16.98 -37.11
CA LYS A 217 -7.90 15.50 -37.16
C LYS A 217 -7.72 14.84 -35.78
N TRP A 218 -6.86 15.43 -34.93
CA TRP A 218 -6.57 14.92 -33.59
C TRP A 218 -7.77 14.96 -32.61
N TYR A 219 -8.69 15.91 -32.79
CA TYR A 219 -9.87 16.07 -31.93
C TYR A 219 -10.92 14.98 -32.18
N LEU A 220 -11.08 14.56 -33.43
CA LEU A 220 -12.02 13.51 -33.84
C LEU A 220 -11.58 12.13 -33.37
N LEU A 221 -10.26 11.90 -33.26
CA LEU A 221 -9.70 10.69 -32.65
C LEU A 221 -10.03 10.60 -31.16
N ARG A 222 -10.23 11.73 -30.47
CA ARG A 222 -10.28 11.81 -29.00
C ARG A 222 -11.68 11.83 -28.38
N SER A 223 -12.71 12.25 -29.12
CA SER A 223 -14.07 12.54 -28.60
C SER A 223 -15.01 11.32 -28.47
N TYR A 224 -14.58 10.09 -28.80
CA TYR A 224 -15.56 9.05 -29.16
C TYR A 224 -15.39 7.65 -28.55
N PHE A 225 -14.52 7.45 -27.56
CA PHE A 225 -14.23 6.09 -27.09
C PHE A 225 -15.27 5.43 -26.17
N PHE A 226 -16.38 6.10 -25.75
CA PHE A 226 -17.26 5.55 -24.70
C PHE A 226 -18.73 6.04 -24.73
N LYS A 227 -19.64 5.42 -25.49
CA LYS A 227 -21.09 5.62 -25.29
C LYS A 227 -21.78 4.32 -24.86
N ALA A 228 -22.12 4.21 -23.57
CA ALA A 228 -23.13 3.27 -23.07
C ALA A 228 -24.51 3.95 -23.08
N ARG A 229 -25.54 3.24 -23.56
CA ARG A 229 -26.87 3.78 -23.89
C ARG A 229 -27.61 4.48 -22.73
N SER A 230 -27.38 4.10 -21.47
CA SER A 230 -28.07 4.74 -20.33
C SER A 230 -27.60 6.17 -20.06
N GLU A 231 -26.39 6.53 -20.50
CA GLU A 231 -25.84 7.88 -20.32
C GLU A 231 -26.45 8.89 -21.30
N ILE A 232 -26.97 8.44 -22.45
CA ILE A 232 -27.60 9.29 -23.48
C ILE A 232 -28.84 10.00 -22.94
N GLN A 233 -29.62 9.33 -22.07
CA GLN A 233 -30.91 9.85 -21.61
C GLN A 233 -30.78 10.98 -20.57
N GLY A 234 -29.70 11.01 -19.78
CA GLY A 234 -29.46 12.08 -18.78
C GLY A 234 -28.69 13.30 -19.32
N GLN A 235 -28.13 13.20 -20.53
CA GLN A 235 -27.15 14.15 -21.06
C GLN A 235 -27.74 15.24 -22.00
N PHE A 236 -29.03 15.18 -22.32
CA PHE A 236 -29.69 16.18 -23.20
C PHE A 236 -29.82 17.60 -22.58
N ASN A 237 -29.34 17.83 -21.36
CA ASN A 237 -29.49 19.11 -20.64
C ASN A 237 -28.22 20.01 -20.60
N LYS A 238 -27.08 19.66 -21.25
CA LYS A 238 -25.81 20.44 -21.12
C LYS A 238 -25.26 20.95 -22.47
N LYS A 239 -24.74 22.19 -22.48
CA LYS A 239 -24.13 22.87 -23.65
C LYS A 239 -22.80 22.22 -24.08
N GLU A 240 -22.55 22.22 -25.40
CA GLU A 240 -21.52 21.46 -26.13
C GLU A 240 -20.04 21.72 -25.71
N GLY A 241 -19.70 22.95 -25.27
CA GLY A 241 -18.34 23.27 -24.81
C GLY A 241 -17.93 22.59 -23.50
N THR A 242 -18.90 22.36 -22.60
CA THR A 242 -18.66 21.68 -21.32
C THR A 242 -18.43 20.18 -21.53
N ARG A 243 -19.05 19.59 -22.57
CA ARG A 243 -18.94 18.17 -22.95
C ARG A 243 -17.50 17.76 -23.29
N LYS A 244 -16.80 18.56 -24.10
CA LYS A 244 -15.40 18.34 -24.51
C LYS A 244 -14.44 18.15 -23.34
N TYR A 245 -14.58 18.99 -22.31
CA TYR A 245 -13.75 18.96 -21.12
C TYR A 245 -14.00 17.71 -20.27
N TRP A 246 -15.26 17.31 -20.10
CA TRP A 246 -15.62 16.12 -19.31
C TRP A 246 -15.15 14.82 -19.94
N GLU A 247 -15.22 14.69 -21.28
CA GLU A 247 -14.71 13.53 -22.01
C GLU A 247 -13.18 13.36 -21.84
N GLU A 248 -12.43 14.47 -21.96
CA GLU A 248 -10.97 14.46 -21.75
C GLU A 248 -10.59 14.06 -20.31
N VAL A 249 -11.30 14.59 -19.32
CA VAL A 249 -11.06 14.29 -17.90
C VAL A 249 -11.39 12.83 -17.60
N LYS A 250 -12.47 12.27 -18.16
CA LYS A 250 -12.86 10.85 -17.98
C LYS A 250 -11.76 9.92 -18.49
N TYR A 251 -11.24 10.16 -19.69
CA TYR A 251 -10.17 9.34 -20.29
C TYR A 251 -8.87 9.34 -19.47
N LYS A 252 -8.43 10.53 -19.03
CA LYS A 252 -7.19 10.62 -18.22
C LYS A 252 -7.31 9.85 -16.90
N LYS A 253 -8.50 9.78 -16.30
CA LYS A 253 -8.76 8.95 -15.11
C LYS A 253 -8.69 7.47 -15.42
N ILE A 254 -9.33 7.01 -16.50
CA ILE A 254 -9.33 5.60 -16.91
C ILE A 254 -7.90 5.11 -17.13
N LYS A 255 -7.06 5.89 -17.81
CA LYS A 255 -5.64 5.53 -17.97
C LYS A 255 -4.90 5.30 -16.67
N ILE A 256 -5.17 6.09 -15.63
CA ILE A 256 -4.56 5.89 -14.31
C ILE A 256 -5.07 4.58 -13.71
N PHE A 257 -6.36 4.30 -13.81
CA PHE A 257 -6.96 3.07 -13.27
C PHE A 257 -6.48 1.81 -13.99
N GLU A 258 -6.36 1.84 -15.32
CA GLU A 258 -5.83 0.73 -16.12
C GLU A 258 -4.37 0.45 -15.76
N LYS A 259 -3.53 1.49 -15.64
CA LYS A 259 -2.14 1.36 -15.16
C LYS A 259 -2.03 0.74 -13.76
N CYS A 260 -3.02 1.00 -12.90
CA CYS A 260 -3.08 0.42 -11.56
C CYS A 260 -3.89 -0.90 -11.52
N ARG A 261 -4.23 -1.48 -12.68
CA ARG A 261 -4.93 -2.76 -12.82
C ARG A 261 -6.26 -2.84 -12.08
N PHE A 262 -7.01 -1.73 -12.05
CA PHE A 262 -8.34 -1.72 -11.43
C PHE A 262 -9.31 -2.56 -12.26
N HIS A 263 -10.11 -3.38 -11.60
CA HIS A 263 -11.21 -4.06 -12.27
C HIS A 263 -12.23 -3.05 -12.82
N GLU A 264 -12.77 -3.31 -14.01
CA GLU A 264 -13.79 -2.49 -14.68
C GLU A 264 -14.95 -2.05 -13.77
N LYS A 265 -15.47 -2.94 -12.91
CA LYS A 265 -16.50 -2.61 -11.90
C LYS A 265 -16.10 -1.44 -10.99
N ASN A 266 -14.84 -1.40 -10.55
CA ASN A 266 -14.30 -0.32 -9.72
C ASN A 266 -14.10 0.95 -10.53
N ILE A 267 -13.64 0.83 -11.78
CA ILE A 267 -13.50 1.97 -12.69
C ILE A 267 -14.85 2.65 -12.88
N GLN A 268 -15.88 1.90 -13.29
CA GLN A 268 -17.23 2.42 -13.47
C GLN A 268 -17.73 3.11 -12.18
N LYS A 269 -17.59 2.44 -11.03
CA LYS A 269 -17.95 3.01 -9.73
C LYS A 269 -17.29 4.37 -9.48
N PHE A 270 -16.00 4.54 -9.75
CA PHE A 270 -15.29 5.80 -9.50
C PHE A 270 -15.52 6.86 -10.58
N LEU A 271 -15.83 6.47 -11.81
CA LEU A 271 -16.17 7.39 -12.90
C LEU A 271 -17.53 8.07 -12.67
N TYR A 272 -18.51 7.36 -12.13
CA TYR A 272 -19.85 7.90 -11.84
C TYR A 272 -19.92 8.75 -10.56
N ILE A 273 -18.83 8.84 -9.79
CA ILE A 273 -18.77 9.71 -8.62
C ILE A 273 -18.30 11.09 -9.07
N ASP A 274 -19.23 12.03 -9.18
CA ASP A 274 -18.99 13.43 -9.59
C ASP A 274 -17.91 14.15 -8.76
N LYS A 275 -17.65 13.67 -7.54
CA LYS A 275 -16.67 14.27 -6.61
C LYS A 275 -15.21 13.92 -6.89
N LEU A 276 -14.90 12.92 -7.72
CA LEU A 276 -13.51 12.57 -7.99
C LEU A 276 -12.91 13.54 -9.01
N ASN A 277 -12.09 14.50 -8.59
CA ASN A 277 -11.34 15.34 -9.52
C ASN A 277 -10.16 14.55 -10.14
N TYR A 278 -9.86 14.76 -11.43
CA TYR A 278 -8.66 14.20 -12.07
C TYR A 278 -7.38 14.66 -11.38
N LYS A 279 -7.28 15.93 -10.98
CA LYS A 279 -6.11 16.44 -10.25
C LYS A 279 -5.87 15.64 -8.97
N THR A 280 -6.92 15.43 -8.18
CA THR A 280 -6.86 14.62 -6.96
C THR A 280 -6.43 13.18 -7.23
N LEU A 281 -6.97 12.54 -8.27
CA LEU A 281 -6.58 11.18 -8.65
C LEU A 281 -5.11 11.12 -9.10
N HIS A 282 -4.65 12.11 -9.84
CA HIS A 282 -3.27 12.20 -10.30
C HIS A 282 -2.30 12.43 -9.14
N ASP A 283 -2.65 13.31 -8.20
CA ASP A 283 -1.82 13.63 -7.03
C ASP A 283 -1.61 12.40 -6.14
N ILE A 284 -2.66 11.60 -5.89
CA ILE A 284 -2.52 10.36 -5.11
C ILE A 284 -1.81 9.26 -5.88
N TYR A 285 -1.97 9.21 -7.21
CA TYR A 285 -1.26 8.27 -8.08
C TYR A 285 0.25 8.55 -8.08
N GLN A 286 0.66 9.80 -8.28
CA GLN A 286 2.07 10.20 -8.20
C GLN A 286 2.63 9.92 -6.80
N PHE A 287 1.87 10.22 -5.75
CA PHE A 287 2.29 9.96 -4.39
C PHE A 287 2.52 8.46 -4.11
N ALA A 288 1.61 7.58 -4.55
CA ALA A 288 1.79 6.14 -4.42
C ALA A 288 2.99 5.63 -5.24
N HIS A 289 3.13 6.11 -6.48
CA HIS A 289 4.23 5.72 -7.36
C HIS A 289 5.61 6.15 -6.80
N ASN A 290 5.69 7.32 -6.17
CA ASN A 290 6.93 7.78 -5.51
C ASN A 290 7.33 6.89 -4.32
N LEU A 291 6.40 6.12 -3.77
CA LEU A 291 6.64 5.13 -2.72
C LEU A 291 6.71 3.70 -3.27
N GLU A 292 6.81 3.54 -4.60
CA GLU A 292 6.84 2.24 -5.30
C GLU A 292 5.59 1.38 -5.01
N LEU A 293 4.45 2.02 -4.78
CA LEU A 293 3.17 1.35 -4.52
C LEU A 293 2.18 1.57 -5.67
N GLU A 294 1.44 0.52 -6.02
CA GLU A 294 0.27 0.63 -6.90
C GLU A 294 -0.93 1.19 -6.14
N LEU A 295 -1.69 2.09 -6.78
CA LEU A 295 -2.92 2.64 -6.21
C LEU A 295 -3.96 1.52 -6.03
N THR A 296 -4.81 1.60 -5.00
CA THR A 296 -5.92 0.65 -4.81
C THR A 296 -7.28 1.34 -4.71
N PRO A 297 -8.40 0.60 -4.92
CA PRO A 297 -9.75 1.16 -4.79
C PRO A 297 -10.01 1.85 -3.44
N ARG A 298 -9.36 1.37 -2.37
CA ARG A 298 -9.48 1.97 -1.04
C ARG A 298 -8.84 3.36 -0.98
N ASP A 299 -7.66 3.54 -1.58
CA ASP A 299 -6.95 4.83 -1.63
C ASP A 299 -7.81 5.90 -2.32
N VAL A 300 -8.39 5.54 -3.47
CA VAL A 300 -9.30 6.42 -4.25
C VAL A 300 -10.55 6.74 -3.44
N SER A 301 -11.12 5.75 -2.75
CA SER A 301 -12.29 5.95 -1.89
C SER A 301 -12.00 6.89 -0.71
N LEU A 302 -10.79 6.83 -0.14
CA LEU A 302 -10.35 7.73 0.92
C LEU A 302 -10.08 9.14 0.39
N ALA A 303 -9.55 9.26 -0.83
CA ALA A 303 -9.29 10.55 -1.46
C ALA A 303 -10.58 11.36 -1.67
N LEU A 304 -11.71 10.69 -1.92
CA LEU A 304 -13.05 11.32 -1.95
C LEU A 304 -13.44 11.98 -0.63
N ARG A 305 -12.85 11.55 0.51
CA ARG A 305 -13.07 12.12 1.85
C ARG A 305 -11.96 13.11 2.25
N GLY A 306 -10.91 13.25 1.45
CA GLY A 306 -9.74 14.10 1.69
C GLY A 306 -8.45 13.47 1.15
N VAL A 307 -7.66 14.26 0.44
CA VAL A 307 -6.39 13.81 -0.17
C VAL A 307 -5.40 13.32 0.88
N ASP A 308 -5.31 14.00 2.02
CA ASP A 308 -4.39 13.63 3.10
C ASP A 308 -4.74 12.28 3.71
N LYS A 309 -6.03 11.94 3.83
CA LYS A 309 -6.46 10.61 4.29
C LYS A 309 -6.02 9.49 3.36
N ALA A 310 -6.01 9.75 2.04
CA ALA A 310 -5.47 8.80 1.08
C ALA A 310 -3.96 8.69 1.20
N ARG A 311 -3.24 9.81 1.31
CA ARG A 311 -1.78 9.81 1.49
C ARG A 311 -1.36 9.08 2.76
N ASP A 312 -2.08 9.28 3.86
CA ASP A 312 -1.82 8.59 5.13
C ASP A 312 -2.02 7.09 5.00
N HIS A 313 -3.09 6.64 4.34
CA HIS A 313 -3.31 5.22 4.09
C HIS A 313 -2.26 4.61 3.13
N ILE A 314 -1.83 5.35 2.10
CA ILE A 314 -0.74 4.94 1.21
C ILE A 314 0.57 4.81 1.98
N LYS A 315 0.87 5.77 2.87
CA LYS A 315 2.03 5.72 3.77
C LYS A 315 1.96 4.52 4.73
N GLU A 316 0.81 4.26 5.34
CA GLU A 316 0.62 3.09 6.21
C GLU A 316 0.86 1.78 5.47
N ARG A 317 0.36 1.66 4.22
CA ARG A 317 0.66 0.52 3.33
C ARG A 317 2.15 0.40 3.01
N GLY A 318 2.83 1.54 2.84
CA GLY A 318 4.29 1.62 2.68
C GLY A 318 5.08 1.35 3.97
N GLY A 319 4.40 1.00 5.07
CA GLY A 319 5.04 0.69 6.35
C GLY A 319 5.37 1.90 7.22
N TYR A 320 4.97 3.11 6.84
CA TYR A 320 5.20 4.30 7.66
C TYR A 320 4.14 4.42 8.75
N LEU A 321 4.57 4.65 10.00
CA LEU A 321 3.65 4.98 11.09
C LEU A 321 3.15 6.42 10.92
N MET A 322 1.84 6.62 11.05
CA MET A 322 1.19 7.93 10.91
C MET A 322 0.26 8.22 12.10
N GLY A 323 -0.09 9.50 12.28
CA GLY A 323 -0.97 9.99 13.34
C GLY A 323 -0.57 9.50 14.74
N THR A 324 -1.53 8.97 15.49
CA THR A 324 -1.33 8.51 16.87
C THR A 324 -0.25 7.45 17.05
N ARG A 325 0.05 6.63 16.03
CA ARG A 325 1.14 5.64 16.11
C ARG A 325 2.50 6.31 16.01
N LYS A 326 2.64 7.35 15.18
CA LYS A 326 3.89 8.10 15.07
C LYS A 326 4.15 8.92 16.33
N GLU A 327 3.12 9.56 16.87
CA GLU A 327 3.19 10.25 18.17
C GLU A 327 3.62 9.29 19.28
N PHE A 328 3.05 8.08 19.31
CA PHE A 328 3.43 7.08 20.29
C PHE A 328 4.88 6.59 20.12
N GLN A 329 5.34 6.36 18.88
CA GLN A 329 6.75 6.06 18.60
C GLN A 329 7.68 7.15 19.14
N ASN A 330 7.37 8.42 18.85
CA ASN A 330 8.21 9.54 19.29
C ASN A 330 8.24 9.63 20.82
N ARG A 331 7.10 9.44 21.50
CA ARG A 331 7.04 9.37 22.96
C ARG A 331 7.91 8.25 23.54
N LEU A 332 7.94 7.07 22.92
CA LEU A 332 8.82 5.98 23.36
C LEU A 332 10.30 6.34 23.20
N ILE A 333 10.67 6.99 22.10
CA ILE A 333 12.05 7.47 21.87
C ILE A 333 12.44 8.51 22.93
N GLU A 334 11.55 9.44 23.27
CA GLU A 334 11.77 10.42 24.35
C GLU A 334 11.96 9.75 25.72
N LEU A 335 11.30 8.62 25.96
CA LEU A 335 11.50 7.80 27.17
C LEU A 335 12.81 7.00 27.16
N GLY A 336 13.53 6.97 26.03
CA GLY A 336 14.83 6.34 25.88
C GLY A 336 14.80 4.94 25.24
N PHE A 337 13.71 4.56 24.57
CA PHE A 337 13.67 3.34 23.75
C PHE A 337 14.56 3.49 22.51
N GLY A 338 15.09 2.37 22.03
CA GLY A 338 15.73 2.31 20.72
C GLY A 338 14.73 2.61 19.59
N THR A 339 15.19 3.23 18.51
CA THR A 339 14.36 3.62 17.37
C THR A 339 13.58 2.46 16.76
N ASP A 340 14.23 1.29 16.68
CA ASP A 340 13.68 0.10 16.03
C ASP A 340 12.60 -0.55 16.88
N ASN A 341 12.86 -0.70 18.18
CA ASN A 341 11.90 -1.24 19.14
C ASN A 341 10.71 -0.28 19.34
N ALA A 342 10.96 1.02 19.43
CA ALA A 342 9.90 2.02 19.48
C ALA A 342 8.99 1.93 18.25
N TYR A 343 9.56 1.71 17.05
CA TYR A 343 8.79 1.48 15.83
C TYR A 343 8.00 0.17 15.91
N GLN A 344 8.61 -0.94 16.32
CA GLN A 344 7.94 -2.24 16.43
C GLN A 344 6.77 -2.19 17.42
N ILE A 345 6.98 -1.62 18.61
CA ILE A 345 5.94 -1.43 19.62
C ILE A 345 4.81 -0.56 19.07
N ALA A 346 5.14 0.61 18.48
CA ALA A 346 4.11 1.52 17.97
C ALA A 346 3.32 0.95 16.77
N ARG A 347 3.92 0.03 16.01
CA ARG A 347 3.26 -0.69 14.91
C ARG A 347 2.28 -1.74 15.42
N GLN A 348 2.66 -2.50 16.45
CA GLN A 348 1.92 -3.68 16.92
C GLN A 348 0.96 -3.38 18.07
N ALA A 349 1.25 -2.39 18.90
CA ALA A 349 0.43 -2.07 20.06
C ALA A 349 -0.97 -1.57 19.66
N LYS A 350 -1.98 -2.04 20.40
CA LYS A 350 -3.33 -1.47 20.32
C LYS A 350 -3.32 -0.11 21.01
N LYS A 351 -4.02 0.88 20.42
CA LYS A 351 -4.09 2.26 20.91
C LYS A 351 -4.43 2.37 22.41
N ALA A 352 -5.32 1.50 22.90
CA ALA A 352 -5.71 1.46 24.31
C ALA A 352 -4.55 1.16 25.27
N ASN A 353 -3.52 0.46 24.81
CA ASN A 353 -2.40 0.01 25.64
C ASN A 353 -1.20 0.97 25.61
N ASN A 354 -1.24 2.01 24.77
CA ASN A 354 -0.12 2.94 24.61
C ASN A 354 0.30 3.58 25.94
N HIS A 355 -0.67 3.99 26.75
CA HIS A 355 -0.40 4.59 28.07
C HIS A 355 0.22 3.54 29.01
N GLN A 356 -0.31 2.30 29.02
CA GLN A 356 0.15 1.25 29.93
C GLN A 356 1.62 0.90 29.68
N ILE A 357 2.05 0.84 28.42
CA ILE A 357 3.46 0.55 28.08
C ILE A 357 4.38 1.68 28.57
N ALA A 358 4.03 2.92 28.24
CA ALA A 358 4.82 4.09 28.63
C ALA A 358 4.91 4.25 30.17
N GLU A 359 3.77 4.14 30.85
CA GLU A 359 3.67 4.23 32.32
C GLU A 359 4.42 3.08 33.00
N SER A 360 4.30 1.84 32.49
CA SER A 360 5.00 0.70 33.08
C SER A 360 6.52 0.85 32.96
N TYR A 361 7.01 1.36 31.82
CA TYR A 361 8.43 1.64 31.65
C TYR A 361 8.91 2.73 32.62
N GLN A 362 8.19 3.86 32.70
CA GLN A 362 8.51 4.93 33.64
C GLN A 362 8.49 4.46 35.09
N GLN A 363 7.48 3.68 35.47
CA GLN A 363 7.37 3.11 36.81
C GLN A 363 8.52 2.14 37.09
N ALA A 364 8.92 1.29 36.14
CA ALA A 364 10.07 0.40 36.32
C ALA A 364 11.37 1.18 36.54
N MET A 365 11.57 2.28 35.80
CA MET A 365 12.72 3.17 36.00
C MET A 365 12.68 3.90 37.34
N GLN A 366 11.49 4.32 37.78
CA GLN A 366 11.29 4.94 39.08
C GLN A 366 11.60 3.97 40.23
N VAL A 367 11.10 2.73 40.15
CA VAL A 367 11.39 1.68 41.13
C VAL A 367 12.89 1.39 41.21
N ALA A 368 13.59 1.30 40.08
CA ALA A 368 15.04 1.12 40.06
C ALA A 368 15.79 2.28 40.74
N ARG A 369 15.24 3.51 40.66
CA ARG A 369 15.81 4.71 41.31
C ARG A 369 15.53 4.69 42.82
N GLU A 370 14.29 4.42 43.21
CA GLU A 370 13.87 4.42 44.60
C GLU A 370 14.53 3.29 45.38
N GLU A 371 14.58 2.09 44.81
CA GLU A 371 15.12 0.88 45.44
C GLU A 371 16.62 0.65 45.10
N ILE A 372 17.32 1.70 44.68
CA ILE A 372 18.74 1.65 44.30
C ILE A 372 19.64 1.12 45.41
N TYR A 373 19.28 1.40 46.67
CA TYR A 373 19.99 0.92 47.86
C TYR A 373 19.91 -0.59 48.04
N TRP A 374 18.93 -1.24 47.42
CA TRP A 374 18.73 -2.68 47.46
C TRP A 374 19.27 -3.37 46.21
N TYR A 375 18.96 -2.87 45.01
CA TYR A 375 19.39 -3.55 43.79
C TYR A 375 20.78 -3.14 43.31
N ARG A 376 21.27 -1.97 43.72
CA ARG A 376 22.52 -1.36 43.24
C ARG A 376 22.56 -1.17 41.71
N VAL A 377 21.40 -1.18 41.05
CA VAL A 377 21.27 -0.98 39.59
C VAL A 377 20.81 0.44 39.30
N PRO A 378 21.67 1.32 38.77
CA PRO A 378 21.26 2.69 38.47
C PRO A 378 20.24 2.71 37.31
N PRO A 379 19.28 3.65 37.31
CA PRO A 379 18.29 3.78 36.21
C PRO A 379 18.92 4.09 34.84
N GLN A 380 20.19 4.50 34.81
CA GLN A 380 20.93 4.76 33.57
C GLN A 380 21.66 3.52 33.03
N ASN A 381 21.58 2.37 33.70
CA ASN A 381 22.20 1.14 33.24
C ASN A 381 21.57 0.73 31.89
N THR A 382 22.41 0.62 30.86
CA THR A 382 22.00 0.34 29.48
C THR A 382 21.44 -1.06 29.30
N LEU A 383 22.02 -2.06 29.99
CA LEU A 383 21.54 -3.44 29.98
C LEU A 383 20.15 -3.53 30.61
N PHE A 384 19.97 -2.93 31.80
CA PHE A 384 18.69 -2.92 32.48
C PHE A 384 17.59 -2.24 31.64
N ARG A 385 17.89 -1.07 31.03
CA ARG A 385 16.93 -0.39 30.14
C ARG A 385 16.53 -1.27 28.97
N LYS A 386 17.51 -1.91 28.32
CA LYS A 386 17.28 -2.83 27.21
C LYS A 386 16.42 -4.02 27.64
N ASP A 387 16.67 -4.60 28.82
CA ASP A 387 15.89 -5.72 29.34
C ASP A 387 14.42 -5.34 29.55
N ILE A 388 14.15 -4.15 30.10
CA ILE A 388 12.77 -3.65 30.30
C ILE A 388 12.11 -3.35 28.96
N GLU A 389 12.83 -2.72 28.05
CA GLU A 389 12.39 -2.46 26.68
C GLU A 389 12.01 -3.77 25.94
N ASP A 390 12.83 -4.82 26.07
CA ASP A 390 12.54 -6.14 25.53
C ASP A 390 11.28 -6.77 26.14
N GLN A 391 11.00 -6.53 27.43
CA GLN A 391 9.73 -6.94 28.03
C GLN A 391 8.55 -6.17 27.43
N CYS A 392 8.71 -4.87 27.19
CA CYS A 392 7.69 -4.05 26.55
C CYS A 392 7.38 -4.54 25.12
N CYS A 393 8.40 -4.91 24.35
CA CYS A 393 8.25 -5.53 23.03
C CYS A 393 7.51 -6.87 23.10
N LYS A 394 7.86 -7.74 24.05
CA LYS A 394 7.28 -9.10 24.18
C LYS A 394 5.84 -9.10 24.69
N HIS A 395 5.47 -8.15 25.54
CA HIS A 395 4.22 -8.21 26.32
C HIS A 395 3.32 -7.00 26.13
N LEU A 396 3.18 -6.48 24.91
CA LEU A 396 2.47 -5.23 24.55
C LEU A 396 1.16 -4.92 25.33
N SER A 397 0.30 -5.91 25.59
CA SER A 397 -0.98 -5.70 26.30
C SER A 397 -0.96 -6.04 27.78
N THR A 398 0.11 -6.65 28.27
CA THR A 398 0.23 -7.18 29.64
C THR A 398 1.56 -6.81 30.27
N VAL A 399 2.22 -5.75 29.78
CA VAL A 399 3.54 -5.30 30.26
C VAL A 399 3.50 -5.09 31.76
N ARG A 400 2.50 -4.35 32.27
CA ARG A 400 2.31 -4.08 33.69
C ARG A 400 2.24 -5.37 34.51
N ILE A 401 1.39 -6.32 34.09
CA ILE A 401 1.21 -7.61 34.76
C ILE A 401 2.51 -8.39 34.79
N HIS A 402 3.29 -8.37 33.71
CA HIS A 402 4.52 -9.13 33.64
C HIS A 402 5.63 -8.51 34.48
N LEU A 403 5.82 -7.18 34.37
CA LEU A 403 6.85 -6.47 35.12
C LEU A 403 6.57 -6.50 36.62
N PHE A 404 5.35 -6.19 37.04
CA PHE A 404 5.00 -6.01 38.45
C PHE A 404 4.34 -7.26 39.05
N ASP A 405 3.12 -7.60 38.62
CA ASP A 405 2.33 -8.67 39.26
C ASP A 405 2.98 -10.07 39.19
N ARG A 406 3.77 -10.35 38.13
CA ARG A 406 4.52 -11.60 37.97
C ARG A 406 5.98 -11.50 38.44
N GLY A 407 6.38 -10.36 39.02
CA GLY A 407 7.70 -10.15 39.62
C GLY A 407 8.89 -10.16 38.64
N ARG A 408 8.67 -9.93 37.33
CA ARG A 408 9.79 -9.92 36.37
C ARG A 408 10.76 -8.77 36.61
N LEU A 409 10.27 -7.61 37.07
CA LEU A 409 11.11 -6.46 37.39
C LEU A 409 12.15 -6.80 38.47
N ASN A 410 11.72 -7.46 39.56
CA ASN A 410 12.60 -7.93 40.62
C ASN A 410 13.70 -8.86 40.04
N LYS A 411 13.30 -9.83 39.20
CA LYS A 411 14.26 -10.74 38.56
C LYS A 411 15.30 -10.00 37.70
N LEU A 412 14.88 -9.01 36.91
CA LEU A 412 15.79 -8.23 36.06
C LEU A 412 16.76 -7.38 36.88
N LEU A 413 16.28 -6.76 37.96
CA LEU A 413 17.10 -5.98 38.88
C LEU A 413 18.13 -6.88 39.59
N LEU A 414 17.72 -8.05 40.10
CA LEU A 414 18.62 -9.04 40.67
C LEU A 414 19.70 -9.50 39.67
N GLN A 415 19.31 -9.78 38.43
CA GLN A 415 20.24 -10.19 37.38
C GLN A 415 21.28 -9.12 37.06
N ASN A 416 20.86 -7.85 36.99
CA ASN A 416 21.77 -6.73 36.74
C ASN A 416 22.67 -6.41 37.94
N GLY A 417 22.24 -6.72 39.17
CA GLY A 417 23.04 -6.54 40.39
C GLY A 417 24.08 -7.66 40.63
N LYS A 418 23.90 -8.85 40.05
CA LYS A 418 24.79 -10.01 40.24
C LYS A 418 26.28 -9.71 40.01
N PRO A 419 26.71 -9.05 38.91
CA PRO A 419 28.12 -8.76 38.68
C PRO A 419 28.81 -8.02 39.82
N LEU A 420 28.12 -7.05 40.45
CA LEU A 420 28.63 -6.32 41.61
C LEU A 420 28.86 -7.25 42.81
N ILE A 421 27.93 -8.18 43.04
CA ILE A 421 28.05 -9.17 44.12
C ILE A 421 29.27 -10.06 43.87
N ARG A 422 29.47 -10.54 42.64
CA ARG A 422 30.62 -11.39 42.28
C ARG A 422 31.94 -10.69 42.57
N GLN A 423 32.07 -9.43 42.14
CA GLN A 423 33.26 -8.62 42.39
C GLN A 423 33.52 -8.46 43.89
N TYR A 424 32.48 -8.20 44.67
CA TYR A 424 32.62 -8.03 46.12
C TYR A 424 32.98 -9.34 46.85
N LEU A 425 32.41 -10.48 46.43
CA LEU A 425 32.76 -11.79 47.00
C LEU A 425 34.23 -12.13 46.76
N VAL A 426 34.73 -11.87 45.55
CA VAL A 426 36.15 -12.07 45.20
C VAL A 426 37.05 -11.16 46.04
N GLN A 427 36.63 -9.90 46.24
CA GLN A 427 37.37 -8.97 47.11
C GLN A 427 37.44 -9.43 48.57
N ALA A 428 36.35 -10.02 49.09
CA ALA A 428 36.25 -10.42 50.50
C ALA A 428 36.93 -11.76 50.80
N TYR A 429 36.86 -12.72 49.88
CA TYR A 429 37.26 -14.12 50.12
C TYR A 429 38.36 -14.64 49.17
N GLY A 430 38.78 -13.85 48.17
CA GLY A 430 39.72 -14.28 47.13
C GLY A 430 39.03 -14.88 45.90
N GLU A 431 39.80 -15.08 44.82
CA GLU A 431 39.27 -15.57 43.52
C GLU A 431 38.68 -16.98 43.59
N GLU A 432 39.23 -17.83 44.45
CA GLU A 432 38.81 -19.24 44.63
C GLU A 432 37.36 -19.38 45.11
N VAL A 433 36.73 -18.31 45.62
CA VAL A 433 35.33 -18.32 46.06
C VAL A 433 34.37 -18.72 44.93
N VAL A 434 34.74 -18.42 43.67
CA VAL A 434 33.94 -18.70 42.48
C VAL A 434 33.88 -20.20 42.17
N ASP A 435 34.93 -20.95 42.56
CA ASP A 435 35.04 -22.39 42.31
C ASP A 435 34.35 -23.24 43.39
N LEU A 436 33.87 -22.61 44.47
CA LEU A 436 33.12 -23.30 45.52
C LEU A 436 31.80 -23.84 44.98
N HIS A 437 31.48 -25.10 45.29
CA HIS A 437 30.21 -25.72 44.91
C HIS A 437 28.98 -24.95 45.41
N CYS A 438 29.10 -24.19 46.50
CA CYS A 438 28.03 -23.37 47.06
C CYS A 438 27.97 -21.93 46.50
N TYR A 439 28.83 -21.55 45.55
CA TYR A 439 28.95 -20.18 45.04
C TYR A 439 27.64 -19.59 44.55
N PHE A 440 26.81 -20.37 43.85
CA PHE A 440 25.50 -19.91 43.37
C PHE A 440 24.55 -19.45 44.49
N ARG A 441 24.74 -19.94 45.73
CA ARG A 441 23.97 -19.52 46.91
C ARG A 441 24.44 -18.17 47.46
N LEU A 442 25.70 -17.81 47.21
CA LEU A 442 26.29 -16.52 47.59
C LEU A 442 25.90 -15.41 46.62
N GLU A 443 25.57 -15.76 45.39
CA GLU A 443 25.24 -14.83 44.31
C GLU A 443 23.81 -14.24 44.43
N THR A 444 23.43 -13.87 45.64
CA THR A 444 22.14 -13.24 45.95
C THR A 444 22.37 -11.93 46.70
N ILE A 445 21.52 -10.95 46.42
CA ILE A 445 21.61 -9.63 47.05
C ILE A 445 21.48 -9.72 48.58
N HIS A 446 20.68 -10.65 49.09
CA HIS A 446 20.56 -10.90 50.53
C HIS A 446 21.90 -11.31 51.18
N GLN A 447 22.68 -12.18 50.53
CA GLN A 447 23.97 -12.61 51.07
C GLN A 447 25.02 -11.50 50.99
N TYR A 448 25.00 -10.71 49.91
CA TYR A 448 25.78 -9.49 49.81
C TYR A 448 25.52 -8.55 50.99
N TYR A 449 24.25 -8.34 51.37
CA TYR A 449 23.92 -7.47 52.49
C TYR A 449 24.29 -8.01 53.86
N LYS A 450 24.17 -9.32 54.08
CA LYS A 450 24.72 -9.94 55.29
C LYS A 450 26.22 -9.71 55.38
N LEU A 451 26.94 -9.91 54.29
CA LEU A 451 28.39 -9.70 54.28
C LEU A 451 28.76 -8.23 54.53
N LYS A 452 28.01 -7.29 53.96
CA LYS A 452 28.15 -5.85 54.23
C LYS A 452 27.87 -5.50 55.69
N PHE A 453 26.91 -6.15 56.34
CA PHE A 453 26.69 -5.99 57.77
C PHE A 453 27.94 -6.34 58.58
N PHE A 454 28.57 -7.50 58.30
CA PHE A 454 29.80 -7.87 58.99
C PHE A 454 30.93 -6.88 58.70
N GLN A 455 31.08 -6.40 57.47
CA GLN A 455 32.09 -5.39 57.11
C GLN A 455 31.97 -4.11 57.96
N TYR A 456 30.74 -3.65 58.24
CA TYR A 456 30.52 -2.37 58.92
C TYR A 456 30.37 -2.47 60.44
N HIS A 457 29.94 -3.62 60.97
CA HIS A 457 29.55 -3.77 62.37
C HIS A 457 30.37 -4.78 63.16
N LYS A 458 31.25 -5.56 62.52
CA LYS A 458 32.09 -6.57 63.16
C LYS A 458 33.53 -6.48 62.66
N ASP A 459 34.47 -6.91 63.50
CA ASP A 459 35.91 -6.80 63.19
C ASP A 459 36.42 -7.95 62.30
N ALA A 460 35.69 -9.07 62.26
CA ALA A 460 36.04 -10.24 61.45
C ALA A 460 34.87 -10.63 60.54
N LEU A 461 35.19 -10.96 59.29
CA LEU A 461 34.24 -11.51 58.34
C LEU A 461 34.00 -13.00 58.64
N PRO A 462 32.75 -13.49 58.59
CA PRO A 462 32.46 -14.90 58.73
C PRO A 462 33.02 -15.69 57.56
N SER A 463 33.33 -16.97 57.75
CA SER A 463 33.61 -17.88 56.64
C SER A 463 32.39 -18.03 55.72
N VAL A 464 32.62 -18.48 54.49
CA VAL A 464 31.55 -18.76 53.51
C VAL A 464 30.48 -19.70 54.07
N SER A 465 30.88 -20.73 54.82
CA SER A 465 29.96 -21.69 55.42
C SER A 465 29.07 -21.04 56.49
N GLU A 466 29.65 -20.18 57.32
CA GLU A 466 28.92 -19.46 58.38
C GLU A 466 27.93 -18.46 57.78
N LEU A 467 28.35 -17.67 56.78
CA LEU A 467 27.48 -16.69 56.14
C LEU A 467 26.20 -17.31 55.57
N ILE A 468 26.32 -18.45 54.88
CA ILE A 468 25.18 -19.16 54.28
C ILE A 468 24.24 -19.73 55.36
N LYS A 469 24.77 -20.16 56.51
CA LYS A 469 24.00 -20.77 57.60
C LYS A 469 23.15 -19.77 58.38
N ILE A 470 23.50 -18.48 58.36
CA ILE A 470 22.71 -17.45 59.05
C ILE A 470 21.34 -17.35 58.38
N SER A 471 20.28 -17.77 59.07
CA SER A 471 18.90 -17.65 58.59
C SER A 471 18.41 -16.19 58.69
N ARG A 472 17.30 -15.84 58.01
CA ARG A 472 16.68 -14.50 58.16
C ARG A 472 16.19 -14.24 59.58
N LYS A 473 15.67 -15.28 60.25
CA LYS A 473 15.22 -15.23 61.65
C LYS A 473 16.38 -14.92 62.61
N ASP A 474 17.54 -15.57 62.41
CA ASP A 474 18.72 -15.36 63.28
C ASP A 474 19.43 -14.04 62.94
N TYR A 475 19.31 -13.57 61.71
CA TYR A 475 19.88 -12.30 61.27
C TYR A 475 19.14 -11.07 61.83
N GLN A 476 17.82 -11.17 62.03
CA GLN A 476 16.99 -10.07 62.52
C GLN A 476 17.48 -9.45 63.86
N PRO A 477 17.72 -10.22 64.94
CA PRO A 477 18.24 -9.63 66.19
C PRO A 477 19.62 -9.00 65.99
N MET A 478 20.49 -9.61 65.18
CA MET A 478 21.82 -9.06 64.87
C MET A 478 21.72 -7.69 64.17
N LEU A 479 20.78 -7.54 63.24
CA LEU A 479 20.52 -6.29 62.53
C LEU A 479 20.07 -5.17 63.48
N ILE A 480 19.16 -5.47 64.42
CA ILE A 480 18.65 -4.50 65.40
C ILE A 480 19.79 -4.03 66.31
N ASP A 481 20.60 -4.95 66.83
CA ASP A 481 21.75 -4.63 67.68
C ASP A 481 22.82 -3.81 66.92
N GLY A 482 23.06 -4.18 65.66
CA GLY A 482 23.96 -3.44 64.77
C GLY A 482 23.46 -2.04 64.46
N TYR A 483 22.15 -1.86 64.25
CA TYR A 483 21.54 -0.53 64.09
C TYR A 483 21.75 0.35 65.32
N GLN A 484 21.47 -0.15 66.52
CA GLN A 484 21.66 0.60 67.76
C GLN A 484 23.13 1.01 67.95
N SER A 485 24.04 0.07 67.67
CA SER A 485 25.49 0.31 67.73
C SER A 485 25.93 1.36 66.71
N PHE A 486 25.38 1.32 65.50
CA PHE A 486 25.66 2.28 64.43
C PHE A 486 25.23 3.69 64.81
N VAL A 487 23.98 3.84 65.28
CA VAL A 487 23.41 5.13 65.71
C VAL A 487 24.25 5.72 66.84
N LYS A 488 24.63 4.90 67.83
CA LYS A 488 25.48 5.32 68.95
C LYS A 488 26.88 5.74 68.48
N LYS A 489 27.54 4.93 67.65
CA LYS A 489 28.89 5.20 67.13
C LYS A 489 28.95 6.47 66.30
N ARG A 490 27.92 6.73 65.49
CA ARG A 490 27.80 7.90 64.62
C ARG A 490 27.16 9.12 65.30
N ARG A 491 26.72 8.99 66.57
CA ARG A 491 26.02 10.03 67.35
C ARG A 491 24.80 10.61 66.61
N LEU A 492 23.99 9.74 66.04
CA LEU A 492 22.81 10.12 65.25
C LEU A 492 21.58 10.19 66.15
N ASN A 493 20.72 11.18 65.89
CA ASN A 493 19.36 11.25 66.43
C ASN A 493 18.39 11.00 65.29
N VAL A 494 17.90 9.76 65.18
CA VAL A 494 17.00 9.31 64.12
C VAL A 494 15.56 9.64 64.52
N PRO A 495 14.84 10.50 63.78
CA PRO A 495 13.45 10.85 64.11
C PRO A 495 12.54 9.63 64.04
N ASP A 496 11.61 9.48 64.99
CA ASP A 496 10.60 8.43 64.98
C ASP A 496 9.73 8.49 63.70
N THR A 497 9.52 9.70 63.17
CA THR A 497 8.80 9.93 61.91
C THR A 497 9.44 9.21 60.73
N LEU A 498 10.77 9.19 60.65
CA LEU A 498 11.52 8.47 59.62
C LEU A 498 11.36 6.96 59.76
N MET A 499 11.49 6.43 60.99
CA MET A 499 11.33 5.00 61.25
C MET A 499 9.91 4.52 60.94
N GLN A 500 8.90 5.33 61.28
CA GLN A 500 7.51 5.06 60.92
C GLN A 500 7.28 5.13 59.40
N ALA A 501 7.92 6.07 58.69
CA ALA A 501 7.85 6.17 57.23
C ALA A 501 8.46 4.94 56.56
N LEU A 502 9.64 4.48 57.02
CA LEU A 502 10.30 3.26 56.52
C LEU A 502 9.46 2.00 56.80
N LYS A 503 8.77 1.95 57.94
CA LYS A 503 7.85 0.85 58.27
C LYS A 503 6.63 0.82 57.36
N LYS A 504 6.04 1.98 57.05
CA LYS A 504 4.85 2.10 56.20
C LYS A 504 5.15 1.88 54.72
N HIS A 505 6.36 2.23 54.28
CA HIS A 505 6.76 2.10 52.88
C HIS A 505 7.10 0.65 52.53
N SER A 506 6.19 -0.02 51.81
CA SER A 506 6.42 -1.35 51.23
C SER A 506 7.07 -1.26 49.86
N SER A 507 8.03 -2.14 49.59
CA SER A 507 8.63 -2.31 48.28
C SER A 507 7.61 -2.66 47.18
N VAL A 508 7.77 -2.05 46.01
CA VAL A 508 6.98 -2.37 44.80
C VAL A 508 7.41 -3.71 44.19
N THR A 509 8.66 -4.13 44.42
CA THR A 509 9.20 -5.39 43.91
C THR A 509 9.00 -6.57 44.87
N GLU A 510 8.31 -6.33 46.00
CA GLU A 510 7.98 -7.33 47.02
C GLU A 510 9.22 -8.12 47.49
N TRP A 511 10.39 -7.46 47.58
CA TRP A 511 11.59 -8.11 48.10
C TRP A 511 11.55 -8.34 49.62
N GLU A 512 10.68 -7.61 50.32
CA GLU A 512 10.54 -7.65 51.78
C GLU A 512 9.93 -8.98 52.24
N ASP A 513 10.53 -9.60 53.26
CA ASP A 513 10.01 -10.81 53.91
C ASP A 513 9.40 -10.49 55.28
N ALA A 514 8.84 -11.50 55.95
CA ALA A 514 8.24 -11.35 57.28
C ALA A 514 9.23 -10.91 58.38
N TYR A 515 10.55 -10.96 58.11
CA TYR A 515 11.62 -10.61 59.04
C TYR A 515 12.28 -9.26 58.71
N THR A 516 11.95 -8.63 57.58
CA THR A 516 12.47 -7.31 57.21
C THR A 516 12.01 -6.24 58.19
N THR A 517 12.96 -5.51 58.78
CA THR A 517 12.66 -4.45 59.76
C THR A 517 12.94 -3.04 59.23
N PRO A 518 12.33 -1.99 59.82
CA PRO A 518 12.66 -0.61 59.47
C PRO A 518 14.14 -0.26 59.68
N GLU A 519 14.78 -0.86 60.68
CA GLU A 519 16.22 -0.72 60.97
C GLU A 519 17.06 -1.29 59.83
N GLU A 520 16.68 -2.45 59.27
CA GLU A 520 17.33 -3.00 58.08
C GLU A 520 17.24 -2.03 56.90
N LYS A 521 16.03 -1.49 56.63
CA LYS A 521 15.83 -0.51 55.55
C LYS A 521 16.69 0.74 55.76
N PHE A 522 16.81 1.23 56.99
CA PHE A 522 17.68 2.36 57.32
C PHE A 522 19.16 2.02 57.06
N LEU A 523 19.63 0.89 57.57
CA LEU A 523 21.02 0.46 57.43
C LEU A 523 21.39 0.24 55.96
N LEU A 524 20.53 -0.36 55.15
CA LEU A 524 20.79 -0.56 53.72
C LEU A 524 21.00 0.76 52.98
N ARG A 525 20.20 1.79 53.29
CA ARG A 525 20.36 3.15 52.74
C ARG A 525 21.65 3.81 53.24
N ALA A 526 21.96 3.67 54.52
CA ALA A 526 23.20 4.18 55.11
C ALA A 526 24.44 3.54 54.48
N TRP A 527 24.47 2.22 54.36
CA TRP A 527 25.55 1.47 53.71
C TRP A 527 25.68 1.84 52.24
N PHE A 528 24.56 2.04 51.53
CA PHE A 528 24.60 2.50 50.15
C PHE A 528 25.35 3.82 50.00
N LEU A 529 25.08 4.80 50.86
CA LEU A 529 25.79 6.08 50.84
C LEU A 529 27.27 5.93 51.20
N MET A 530 27.58 5.12 52.21
CA MET A 530 28.95 4.88 52.66
C MET A 530 29.80 4.15 51.62
N ASP A 531 29.23 3.17 50.90
CA ASP A 531 29.88 2.49 49.77
C ASP A 531 30.29 3.46 48.65
N HIS A 532 29.63 4.62 48.56
CA HIS A 532 29.90 5.67 47.56
C HIS A 532 30.62 6.89 48.15
N GLY A 533 31.29 6.73 49.30
CA GLY A 533 32.12 7.77 49.92
C GLY A 533 31.37 8.81 50.75
N ALA A 534 30.03 8.72 50.85
CA ALA A 534 29.25 9.65 51.65
C ALA A 534 29.18 9.23 53.13
N SER A 535 29.55 10.16 54.01
CA SER A 535 29.45 10.01 55.46
C SER A 535 28.00 10.22 55.94
N VAL A 536 27.47 9.25 56.70
CA VAL A 536 26.13 9.37 57.31
C VAL A 536 26.24 10.23 58.57
N THR A 537 25.77 11.48 58.46
CA THR A 537 25.79 12.50 59.52
C THR A 537 24.36 12.94 59.89
N GLN A 538 24.22 13.62 61.03
CA GLN A 538 22.93 14.18 61.45
C GLN A 538 22.32 15.13 60.40
N GLY A 539 23.16 15.95 59.76
CA GLY A 539 22.71 16.86 58.70
C GLY A 539 22.15 16.13 57.47
N LEU A 540 22.65 14.94 57.16
CA LEU A 540 22.13 14.12 56.06
C LEU A 540 20.74 13.57 56.39
N ILE A 541 20.51 13.15 57.63
CA ILE A 541 19.19 12.71 58.12
C ILE A 541 18.20 13.87 58.06
N GLN A 542 18.59 15.06 58.55
CA GLN A 542 17.74 16.25 58.55
C GLN A 542 17.37 16.73 57.13
N LYS A 543 18.23 16.49 56.15
CA LYS A 543 17.95 16.78 54.73
C LYS A 543 16.98 15.77 54.08
N GLY A 544 16.56 14.71 54.79
CA GLY A 544 15.64 13.71 54.28
C GLY A 544 16.24 12.76 53.24
N VAL A 545 17.57 12.66 53.15
CA VAL A 545 18.23 11.80 52.14
C VAL A 545 17.94 10.31 52.39
N LEU A 546 17.66 9.92 53.63
CA LEU A 546 17.30 8.54 53.99
C LEU A 546 15.79 8.27 53.91
N ASP A 547 14.97 9.27 53.57
CA ASP A 547 13.52 9.12 53.54
C ASP A 547 13.06 8.19 52.40
N PRO A 548 11.96 7.45 52.56
CA PRO A 548 11.36 6.71 51.45
C PRO A 548 11.09 7.61 50.23
N GLY A 549 11.40 7.12 49.02
CA GLY A 549 11.27 7.89 47.78
C GLY A 549 12.40 8.91 47.50
N SER A 550 13.36 9.09 48.41
CA SER A 550 14.51 9.98 48.17
C SER A 550 15.39 9.49 47.01
N ASP A 551 15.86 10.42 46.17
CA ASP A 551 16.81 10.11 45.10
C ASP A 551 18.26 10.11 45.62
N MET A 552 18.65 9.02 46.28
CA MET A 552 20.01 8.89 46.82
C MET A 552 21.09 8.91 45.75
N TRP A 553 20.80 8.41 44.54
CA TRP A 553 21.77 8.43 43.45
C TRP A 553 21.99 9.84 42.89
N GLY A 554 20.92 10.61 42.71
CA GLY A 554 21.02 12.03 42.35
C GLY A 554 21.73 12.85 43.42
N PHE A 555 21.49 12.57 44.71
CA PHE A 555 22.22 13.19 45.81
C PHE A 555 23.73 12.93 45.71
N LEU A 556 24.15 11.68 45.48
CA LEU A 556 25.56 11.32 45.33
C LEU A 556 26.21 12.01 44.10
N LYS A 557 25.48 12.17 43.00
CA LYS A 557 25.96 12.89 41.81
C LYS A 557 26.07 14.40 42.01
N GLY A 558 25.23 14.97 42.87
CA GLY A 558 25.24 16.40 43.20
C GLY A 558 26.30 16.81 44.20
N GLN A 559 27.04 15.86 44.78
CA GLN A 559 28.24 16.17 45.55
C GLN A 559 29.41 16.36 44.57
N GLU A 560 29.93 17.58 44.49
CA GLU A 560 31.08 17.94 43.64
C GLU A 560 32.31 17.04 43.91
N PRO A 561 33.29 16.98 42.97
CA PRO A 561 34.32 15.93 42.91
C PRO A 561 35.40 15.97 44.00
N ASP A 562 35.23 16.71 45.10
CA ASP A 562 36.23 16.84 46.16
C ASP A 562 36.18 15.69 47.19
N CYS A 563 35.25 14.75 47.04
CA CYS A 563 35.09 13.59 47.95
C CYS A 563 35.42 12.23 47.32
N LYS A 564 36.34 12.19 46.34
CA LYS A 564 37.03 10.96 45.94
C LYS A 564 38.50 11.05 46.35
N ILE A 565 38.78 10.64 47.59
CA ILE A 565 40.13 10.23 48.03
C ILE A 565 40.12 8.71 48.14
#